data_AF-A0A524CES1-F1
#
_entry.id   AF-A0A524CES1-F1
#
_cell.length_a   1.000
_cell.length_b   1.000
_cell.length_c   1.000
_cell.angle_alpha   90.00
_cell.angle_beta   90.00
_cell.angle_gamma   90.00
#
_symmetry.space_group_name_H-M   'P 1'
#
loop_
_entity.id
_entity.type
_entity.pdbx_description
1 polymer ?
#
loop_
_entity_poly.entity_id
_entity_poly.type
_entity_poly.pdbx_seq_one_letter_code
_entity_poly.pdbx_strand_id
1 'polypeptide(L)'
;METEDMNTDRVRHVLTSLMILSFLIFGGLSAIILITDTPLTTSSVSLPFAFLFVSAMTLIVTGQIDERPKLTKKYLRQWILVCVFMVLVAALAFTLA
;
A
#
# COMPACT_ATOMS: atom_id res chain seq x y z
N MET A 1 17.46 -24.34 -9.45
CA MET A 1 17.85 -22.97 -9.08
C MET A 1 17.09 -21.90 -9.87
N GLU A 2 16.60 -22.17 -11.10
CA GLU A 2 15.84 -21.18 -11.90
C GLU A 2 14.42 -20.82 -11.42
N THR A 3 13.79 -21.63 -10.56
CA THR A 3 12.38 -21.41 -10.16
C THR A 3 12.18 -20.35 -9.08
N GLU A 4 13.23 -19.96 -8.34
CA GLU A 4 13.15 -18.93 -7.30
C GLU A 4 13.25 -17.51 -7.87
N ASP A 5 14.06 -17.30 -8.91
CA ASP A 5 14.27 -15.98 -9.52
C ASP A 5 13.00 -15.50 -10.25
N MET A 6 12.37 -16.36 -11.06
CA MET A 6 11.15 -16.01 -11.80
C MET A 6 9.96 -15.65 -10.86
N ASN A 7 9.90 -16.25 -9.68
CA ASN A 7 8.84 -15.95 -8.71
C ASN A 7 9.08 -14.60 -8.02
N THR A 8 10.34 -14.26 -7.76
CA THR A 8 10.74 -12.98 -7.15
C THR A 8 10.49 -11.82 -8.11
N ASP A 9 10.81 -11.98 -9.40
CA ASP A 9 10.55 -10.97 -10.43
C ASP A 9 9.05 -10.71 -10.61
N ARG A 10 8.23 -11.77 -10.61
CA ARG A 10 6.77 -11.63 -10.68
C ARG A 10 6.22 -10.89 -9.46
N VAL A 11 6.66 -11.25 -8.25
CA VAL A 11 6.23 -10.60 -7.02
C VAL A 11 6.63 -9.13 -7.00
N ARG A 12 7.86 -8.82 -7.42
CA ARG A 12 8.35 -7.45 -7.55
C ARG A 12 7.52 -6.64 -8.54
N HIS A 13 7.21 -7.20 -9.71
CA HIS A 13 6.39 -6.51 -10.71
C HIS A 13 4.98 -6.23 -10.19
N VAL A 14 4.38 -7.18 -9.47
CA VAL A 14 3.06 -7.00 -8.84
C VAL A 14 3.10 -5.92 -7.75
N LEU A 15 4.11 -5.93 -6.87
CA LEU A 15 4.27 -4.90 -5.83
C LEU A 15 4.45 -3.51 -6.43
N THR A 16 5.31 -3.37 -7.44
CA THR A 16 5.50 -2.08 -8.14
C THR A 16 4.22 -1.61 -8.82
N SER A 17 3.50 -2.50 -9.50
CA SER A 17 2.22 -2.17 -10.12
C SER A 17 1.18 -1.73 -9.08
N LEU A 18 1.12 -2.41 -7.94
CA LEU A 18 0.23 -2.09 -6.82
C LEU A 18 0.58 -0.74 -6.17
N MET A 19 1.87 -0.42 -6.04
CA MET A 19 2.35 0.88 -5.56
C MET A 19 1.88 2.01 -6.47
N ILE A 20 2.08 1.86 -7.79
CA ILE A 20 1.68 2.85 -8.81
C ILE A 20 0.16 3.03 -8.81
N LEU A 21 -0.60 1.92 -8.81
CA LEU A 21 -2.06 1.96 -8.79
C LEU A 21 -2.58 2.69 -7.54
N SER A 22 -2.02 2.38 -6.37
CA SER A 22 -2.39 3.04 -5.11
C SER A 22 -2.07 4.54 -5.15
N PHE A 23 -0.94 4.92 -5.75
CA PHE A 23 -0.55 6.31 -5.93
C PHE A 23 -1.50 7.06 -6.89
N LEU A 24 -1.92 6.42 -7.98
CA LEU A 24 -2.91 6.95 -8.92
C LEU A 24 -4.27 7.15 -8.24
N ILE A 25 -4.71 6.20 -7.41
CA ILE A 25 -5.95 6.34 -6.63
C ILE A 25 -5.84 7.51 -5.64
N PHE A 26 -4.72 7.62 -4.92
CA PHE A 26 -4.46 8.76 -4.03
C PHE A 26 -4.54 10.10 -4.79
N GLY A 27 -3.84 10.21 -5.92
CA GLY A 27 -3.83 11.42 -6.74
C GLY A 27 -5.22 11.77 -7.28
N GLY A 28 -5.94 10.77 -7.79
CA GLY A 28 -7.31 10.94 -8.30
C GLY A 28 -8.29 11.37 -7.22
N LEU A 29 -8.28 10.71 -6.06
CA LEU A 29 -9.14 11.08 -4.93
C LEU A 29 -8.80 12.48 -4.39
N SER A 30 -7.51 12.80 -4.26
CA SER A 30 -7.06 14.12 -3.81
C SER A 30 -7.48 15.23 -4.79
N ALA A 31 -7.37 14.97 -6.10
CA ALA A 31 -7.82 15.90 -7.13
C ALA A 31 -9.34 16.10 -7.11
N ILE A 32 -10.12 15.03 -6.93
CA ILE A 32 -11.58 15.13 -6.76
C ILE A 32 -11.92 15.99 -5.55
N ILE A 33 -11.28 15.75 -4.40
CA ILE A 33 -11.53 16.53 -3.18
C ILE A 33 -11.25 18.01 -3.41
N LEU A 34 -10.17 18.33 -4.13
CA LEU A 34 -9.76 19.70 -4.42
C LEU A 34 -10.66 20.40 -5.45
N ILE A 35 -11.15 19.68 -6.47
CA ILE A 35 -12.03 20.25 -7.50
C ILE A 35 -13.47 20.42 -7.00
N THR A 36 -13.94 19.51 -6.17
CA THR A 36 -15.37 19.42 -5.80
C THR A 36 -15.70 20.25 -4.54
N ASP A 37 -14.71 20.94 -3.96
CA ASP A 37 -14.82 21.67 -2.68
C ASP A 37 -15.53 20.86 -1.59
N THR A 38 -15.31 19.54 -1.60
CA THR A 38 -15.95 18.64 -0.63
C THR A 38 -15.51 19.01 0.78
N PRO A 39 -16.43 19.05 1.76
CA PRO A 39 -16.06 19.34 3.14
C PRO A 39 -15.02 18.31 3.60
N LEU A 40 -13.92 18.83 4.17
CA LEU A 40 -12.81 18.04 4.71
C LEU A 40 -13.23 17.39 6.03
N THR A 41 -14.12 16.41 5.93
CA THR A 41 -14.50 15.52 7.02
C THR A 41 -13.43 14.44 7.21
N THR A 42 -13.39 13.85 8.40
CA THR A 42 -12.44 12.78 8.73
C THR A 42 -12.49 11.63 7.73
N SER A 43 -13.69 11.32 7.20
CA SER A 43 -13.91 10.25 6.22
C SER A 43 -13.45 10.60 4.80
N SER A 44 -13.64 11.84 4.34
CA SER A 44 -13.22 12.25 2.99
C SER A 44 -11.71 12.35 2.87
N VAL A 45 -11.02 12.74 3.95
CA VAL A 45 -9.56 12.83 4.00
C VAL A 45 -8.91 11.47 4.29
N SER A 46 -9.52 10.59 5.09
CA SER A 46 -8.90 9.29 5.44
C SER A 46 -8.65 8.38 4.24
N LEU A 47 -9.53 8.43 3.23
CA LEU A 47 -9.50 7.49 2.10
C LEU A 47 -8.26 7.70 1.21
N PRO A 48 -7.94 8.91 0.69
CA PRO A 48 -6.69 9.15 -0.02
C PRO A 48 -5.45 8.77 0.81
N PHE A 49 -5.40 9.18 2.08
CA PHE A 49 -4.24 8.91 2.94
C PHE A 49 -4.03 7.41 3.19
N ALA A 50 -5.09 6.60 3.23
CA ALA A 50 -4.97 5.14 3.29
C ALA A 50 -4.26 4.57 2.04
N PHE A 51 -4.61 5.05 0.85
CA PHE A 51 -3.95 4.62 -0.39
C PHE A 51 -2.50 5.10 -0.49
N LEU A 52 -2.21 6.30 0.02
CA LEU A 52 -0.84 6.80 0.14
C LEU A 52 -0.01 5.91 1.09
N PHE A 53 -0.58 5.52 2.23
CA PHE A 53 0.08 4.62 3.17
C PHE A 53 0.37 3.25 2.55
N VAL A 54 -0.60 2.66 1.84
CA VAL A 54 -0.40 1.39 1.12
C VAL A 54 0.70 1.54 0.08
N SER A 55 0.72 2.64 -0.69
CA SER A 55 1.78 2.91 -1.67
C SER A 55 3.16 3.00 -1.00
N ALA A 56 3.29 3.78 0.08
CA ALA A 56 4.54 3.95 0.81
C ALA A 56 5.06 2.64 1.43
N MET A 57 4.18 1.85 2.06
CA MET A 57 4.56 0.54 2.62
C MET A 57 5.00 -0.45 1.54
N THR A 58 4.33 -0.41 0.38
CA THR A 58 4.69 -1.24 -0.77
C THR A 58 6.06 -0.84 -1.32
N LEU A 59 6.37 0.46 -1.37
CA LEU A 59 7.68 0.97 -1.77
C LEU A 59 8.79 0.48 -0.81
N ILE A 60 8.58 0.61 0.50
CA ILE A 60 9.55 0.17 1.52
C ILE A 60 9.84 -1.32 1.37
N VAL A 61 8.80 -2.15 1.22
CA VAL A 61 8.97 -3.61 1.09
C VAL A 61 9.60 -3.97 -0.25
N THR A 62 9.25 -3.28 -1.33
CA THR A 62 9.90 -3.50 -2.64
C THR A 62 11.39 -3.16 -2.60
N GLY A 63 11.77 -2.07 -1.91
CA GLY A 63 13.17 -1.72 -1.68
C GLY A 63 13.93 -2.77 -0.84
N GLN A 64 13.30 -3.30 0.21
CA GLN A 64 13.89 -4.38 1.02
C GLN A 64 14.06 -5.69 0.24
N ILE A 65 13.16 -5.98 -0.70
CA ILE A 65 13.26 -7.14 -1.61
C ILE A 65 14.41 -6.96 -2.60
N ASP A 66 14.60 -5.75 -3.12
CA ASP A 66 15.69 -5.41 -4.05
C ASP A 66 17.08 -5.62 -3.40
N GLU A 67 17.23 -5.19 -2.14
CA GLU A 67 18.47 -5.38 -1.38
C GLU A 67 18.71 -6.85 -0.97
N ARG A 68 17.64 -7.62 -0.68
CA ARG A 68 17.74 -9.00 -0.16
C ARG A 68 16.70 -9.94 -0.78
N PRO A 69 16.89 -10.38 -2.04
CA PRO A 69 15.89 -11.18 -2.77
C PRO A 69 15.64 -12.57 -2.16
N LYS A 70 16.60 -13.14 -1.42
CA LYS A 70 16.47 -14.44 -0.73
C LYS A 70 15.39 -14.44 0.38
N LEU A 71 14.93 -13.28 0.83
CA LEU A 71 13.96 -13.13 1.92
C LEU A 71 12.60 -12.60 1.45
N THR A 72 12.34 -12.58 0.14
CA THR A 72 11.11 -12.05 -0.48
C THR A 72 9.84 -12.56 0.19
N LYS A 73 9.72 -13.86 0.45
CA LYS A 73 8.55 -14.44 1.15
C LYS A 73 8.34 -13.87 2.55
N LYS A 74 9.42 -13.60 3.29
CA LYS A 74 9.34 -13.04 4.66
C LYS A 74 8.87 -11.60 4.62
N TYR A 75 9.45 -10.78 3.73
CA TYR A 75 9.07 -9.38 3.57
C TYR A 75 7.64 -9.22 3.05
N LEU A 76 7.23 -10.04 2.08
CA LEU A 76 5.85 -10.04 1.58
C LEU A 76 4.84 -10.41 2.68
N ARG A 77 5.15 -11.42 3.50
CA ARG A 77 4.30 -11.80 4.64
C ARG A 77 4.23 -10.69 5.68
N GLN A 78 5.33 -10.01 5.97
CA GLN A 78 5.36 -8.85 6.87
C GLN A 78 4.54 -7.68 6.30
N TRP A 79 4.65 -7.40 5.01
CA TRP A 79 3.85 -6.37 4.34
C TRP A 79 2.36 -6.65 4.46
N ILE A 80 1.90 -7.87 4.14
CA ILE A 80 0.50 -8.27 4.30
C ILE A 80 0.06 -8.11 5.76
N LEU A 81 0.89 -8.54 6.72
CA LEU A 81 0.58 -8.39 8.14
C LEU A 81 0.42 -6.93 8.56
N VAL A 82 1.31 -6.05 8.13
CA VAL A 82 1.26 -4.61 8.45
C VAL A 82 0.04 -3.96 7.79
N CYS A 83 -0.25 -4.28 6.54
CA CYS A 83 -1.44 -3.80 5.85
C CYS A 83 -2.73 -4.25 6.54
N VAL A 84 -2.86 -5.54 6.86
CA VAL A 84 -4.06 -6.08 7.54
C VAL A 84 -4.19 -5.51 8.96
N PHE A 85 -3.08 -5.39 9.69
CA PHE A 85 -3.07 -4.81 11.03
C PHE A 85 -3.53 -3.35 11.01
N MET A 86 -3.03 -2.54 10.07
CA MET A 86 -3.46 -1.15 9.94
C MET A 86 -4.92 -1.01 9.51
N VAL A 87 -5.42 -1.90 8.64
CA VAL A 87 -6.86 -1.95 8.30
C VAL A 87 -7.70 -2.29 9.54
N LEU A 88 -7.27 -3.25 10.37
CA LEU A 88 -7.95 -3.59 11.62
C LEU A 88 -7.94 -2.43 12.61
N VAL A 89 -6.80 -1.76 12.79
CA VAL A 89 -6.68 -0.59 13.68
C VAL A 89 -7.55 0.56 13.18
N ALA A 90 -7.56 0.83 11.87
CA ALA A 90 -8.41 1.84 11.28
C ALA A 90 -9.90 1.50 11.47
N ALA A 91 -10.30 0.26 11.21
CA ALA A 91 -11.67 -0.20 11.44
C ALA A 91 -12.08 -0.04 12.91
N LEU A 92 -11.22 -0.46 13.84
CA LEU A 92 -11.44 -0.28 15.28
C LEU A 92 -11.58 1.19 15.66
N ALA A 93 -10.70 2.05 15.15
CA ALA A 93 -10.75 3.48 15.40
C ALA A 93 -12.05 4.10 14.88
N PHE A 94 -12.54 3.70 13.69
CA PHE A 94 -13.83 4.17 13.18
C PHE A 94 -15.03 3.60 13.94
N THR A 95 -14.95 2.39 14.48
CA THR A 95 -16.04 1.81 15.30
C THR A 95 -16.10 2.37 16.71
N LEU A 96 -14.98 2.89 17.24
CA LEU A 96 -14.85 3.40 18.61
C LEU A 96 -14.85 4.94 18.68
N ALA A 97 -14.74 5.64 17.55
CA ALA A 97 -14.88 7.09 17.41
C ALA A 97 -16.33 7.50 17.16
#